data_AF-A0A3S9N0J6-F1
#
_entry.id   AF-A0A3S9N0J6-F1
#
_cell.length_a   1.000
_cell.length_b   1.000
_cell.length_c   1.000
_cell.angle_alpha   90.00
_cell.angle_beta   90.00
_cell.angle_gamma   90.00
#
_symmetry.space_group_name_H-M   'P 1'
#
loop_
_entity.id
_entity.type
_entity.pdbx_description
1 polymer ?
#
loop_
_entity_poly.entity_id
_entity_poly.type
_entity_poly.pdbx_seq_one_letter_code
_entity_poly.pdbx_strand_id
1 'polypeptide(L)'
;MIKKLSKIVISGAICLCAISMTAQIGVNTNEPTANLDVNGTLRVRSLEKTTNGFQANGTVLYIMGVDQDGNVIPIEIGENIVLENNILKVQLPEQDNSPEELPNGGQLNELYESGDEAVINNLDLGIVLPGDGRASWPVFKLENGSNDEEVQITGIRPAPNGTMAYLYPTSGSIMLRKNDNDSEPENRIEAQNNIKIKKNEMALIMYDAQIQKWIVVSSPQNDDD
;
A
#
# COMPACT_ATOMS: atom_id res chain seq x y z
N MET A 1 -19.51 10.21 101.35
CA MET A 1 -20.91 10.33 100.88
C MET A 1 -20.88 10.64 99.40
N ILE A 2 -21.43 9.74 98.59
CA ILE A 2 -21.21 9.58 97.14
C ILE A 2 -21.93 10.68 96.34
N LYS A 3 -21.20 11.44 95.51
CA LYS A 3 -21.79 12.29 94.47
C LYS A 3 -22.15 11.41 93.26
N LYS A 4 -23.44 11.35 92.92
CA LYS A 4 -23.95 10.69 91.71
C LYS A 4 -23.34 11.35 90.46
N LEU A 5 -22.58 10.60 89.67
CA LEU A 5 -22.20 10.99 88.31
C LEU A 5 -23.44 10.91 87.41
N SER A 6 -23.67 11.98 86.64
CA SER A 6 -24.72 12.03 85.63
C SER A 6 -24.32 11.17 84.43
N LYS A 7 -25.25 10.36 83.93
CA LYS A 7 -25.10 9.57 82.72
C LYS A 7 -24.99 10.51 81.51
N ILE A 8 -23.78 10.68 80.98
CA ILE A 8 -23.58 11.22 79.63
C ILE A 8 -23.78 10.05 78.65
N VAL A 9 -24.92 10.05 77.99
CA VAL A 9 -25.20 9.22 76.82
C VAL A 9 -24.60 9.97 75.62
N ILE A 10 -23.41 9.57 75.16
CA ILE A 10 -22.91 9.97 73.85
C ILE A 10 -23.51 8.98 72.85
N SER A 11 -24.77 9.25 72.46
CA SER A 11 -25.30 8.83 71.18
C SER A 11 -24.82 9.83 70.14
N GLY A 12 -23.84 9.44 69.33
CA GLY A 12 -23.34 10.26 68.24
C GLY A 12 -22.31 9.48 67.46
N ALA A 13 -22.64 9.17 66.21
CA ALA A 13 -21.88 8.36 65.28
C ALA A 13 -20.35 8.52 65.39
N ILE A 14 -19.63 7.41 65.55
CA ILE A 14 -18.24 7.32 65.12
C ILE A 14 -18.27 7.52 63.61
N CYS A 15 -17.98 8.75 63.17
CA CYS A 15 -17.68 9.05 61.79
C CYS A 15 -16.35 8.38 61.48
N LEU A 16 -16.42 7.24 60.79
CA LEU A 16 -15.28 6.54 60.25
C LEU A 16 -14.75 7.38 59.06
N CYS A 17 -13.94 8.41 59.32
CA CYS A 17 -13.17 9.06 58.28
C CYS A 17 -12.03 8.11 57.87
N ALA A 18 -12.35 7.14 57.01
CA ALA A 18 -11.35 6.52 56.15
C ALA A 18 -10.88 7.60 55.17
N ILE A 19 -9.91 8.41 55.57
CA ILE A 19 -9.14 9.23 54.64
C ILE A 19 -8.25 8.28 53.83
N SER A 20 -8.83 7.68 52.81
CA SER A 20 -8.08 7.14 51.69
C SER A 20 -7.47 8.33 50.95
N MET A 21 -6.41 8.93 51.50
CA MET A 21 -5.60 9.91 50.79
C MET A 21 -4.89 9.14 49.68
N THR A 22 -5.49 9.10 48.49
CA THR A 22 -4.76 8.80 47.27
C THR A 22 -3.72 9.91 47.12
N ALA A 23 -2.45 9.62 47.41
CA ALA A 23 -1.38 10.60 47.28
C ALA A 23 -1.13 10.85 45.79
N GLN A 24 -1.76 11.88 45.23
CA GLN A 24 -1.45 12.37 43.89
C GLN A 24 -0.14 13.18 43.96
N ILE A 25 0.74 12.98 42.99
CA ILE A 25 2.01 13.69 42.86
C ILE A 25 1.82 14.78 41.80
N GLY A 26 1.67 16.02 42.25
CA GLY A 26 1.71 17.20 41.40
C GLY A 26 3.13 17.76 41.29
N VAL A 27 3.61 17.98 40.07
CA VAL A 27 4.84 18.73 39.80
C VAL A 27 4.46 20.00 39.05
N ASN A 28 4.74 21.16 39.65
CA ASN A 28 4.39 22.48 39.12
C ASN A 28 2.87 22.74 38.92
N THR A 29 2.02 22.01 39.67
CA THR A 29 0.56 22.22 39.74
C THR A 29 0.09 22.13 41.20
N ASN A 30 -0.89 22.94 41.58
CA ASN A 30 -1.53 22.90 42.90
C ASN A 30 -2.83 22.08 42.90
N GLU A 31 -3.30 21.67 41.72
CA GLU A 31 -4.53 20.89 41.53
C GLU A 31 -4.23 19.73 40.56
N PRO A 32 -3.59 18.64 41.02
CA PRO A 32 -3.31 17.47 40.19
C PRO A 32 -4.60 16.82 39.69
N THR A 33 -4.70 16.57 38.39
CA THR A 33 -5.84 15.90 37.74
C THR A 33 -5.62 14.41 37.51
N ALA A 34 -4.39 13.94 37.73
CA ALA A 34 -3.96 12.54 37.62
C ALA A 34 -3.05 12.14 38.80
N ASN A 35 -2.79 10.84 38.97
CA ASN A 35 -1.90 10.34 40.04
C ASN A 35 -0.47 10.91 39.94
N LEU A 36 0.01 11.16 38.71
CA LEU A 36 1.20 11.97 38.44
C LEU A 36 0.80 13.03 37.42
N ASP A 37 0.79 14.29 37.85
CA ASP A 37 0.45 15.43 36.99
C ASP A 37 1.64 16.39 36.94
N VAL A 38 2.23 16.56 35.76
CA VAL A 38 3.38 17.42 35.54
C VAL A 38 2.95 18.57 34.62
N ASN A 39 2.82 19.76 35.19
CA ASN A 39 2.60 20.97 34.41
C ASN A 39 3.94 21.52 33.89
N GLY A 40 4.50 20.84 32.89
CA GLY A 40 5.81 21.14 32.32
C GLY A 40 6.38 19.98 31.51
N THR A 41 7.71 19.97 31.29
CA THR A 41 8.38 18.90 30.55
C THR A 41 8.87 17.79 31.48
N LEU A 42 8.50 16.54 31.19
CA LEU A 42 9.04 15.36 31.87
C LEU A 42 10.31 14.87 31.15
N ARG A 43 11.40 14.64 31.91
CA ARG A 43 12.63 14.00 31.39
C ARG A 43 12.89 12.68 32.10
N VAL A 44 12.83 11.58 31.36
CA VAL A 44 13.20 10.24 31.84
C VAL A 44 14.63 9.92 31.38
N ARG A 45 15.52 9.54 32.30
CA ARG A 45 16.96 9.32 32.02
C ARG A 45 17.37 7.84 31.99
N SER A 46 16.50 6.92 32.41
CA SER A 46 16.81 5.49 32.55
C SER A 46 15.69 4.64 31.96
N LEU A 47 15.52 4.71 30.64
CA LEU A 47 14.75 3.73 29.90
C LEU A 47 15.74 2.66 29.41
N GLU A 48 15.69 1.46 30.00
CA GLU A 48 16.52 0.35 29.54
C GLU A 48 16.06 -0.08 28.14
N LYS A 49 17.01 -0.20 27.21
CA LYS A 49 16.76 -0.57 25.83
C LYS A 49 16.42 -2.06 25.74
N THR A 50 15.20 -2.42 25.35
CA THR A 50 14.92 -3.76 24.82
C THR A 50 15.49 -3.84 23.40
N THR A 51 16.59 -4.55 23.23
CA THR A 51 17.36 -4.63 21.97
C THR A 51 16.71 -5.48 20.87
N ASN A 52 15.48 -5.97 21.06
CA ASN A 52 14.93 -7.06 20.25
C ASN A 52 13.71 -6.63 19.39
N GLY A 53 13.70 -5.44 18.78
CA GLY A 53 12.49 -5.02 18.05
C GLY A 53 12.61 -4.07 16.87
N PHE A 54 13.67 -3.26 16.72
CA PHE A 54 13.70 -2.31 15.61
C PHE A 54 15.14 -2.00 15.17
N GLN A 55 15.54 -2.48 13.99
CA GLN A 55 16.77 -2.06 13.32
C GLN A 55 16.54 -0.75 12.57
N ALA A 56 16.35 0.34 13.30
CA ALA A 56 16.54 1.68 12.72
C ALA A 56 18.05 1.91 12.59
N ASN A 57 18.52 2.05 11.34
CA ASN A 57 19.89 2.42 11.05
C ASN A 57 20.06 3.92 11.35
N GLY A 58 20.18 4.27 12.64
CA GLY A 58 20.34 5.64 13.12
C GLY A 58 19.28 6.05 14.15
N THR A 59 19.75 6.52 15.30
CA THR A 59 19.03 7.15 16.43
C THR A 59 17.75 6.44 16.90
N VAL A 60 17.86 5.76 18.06
CA VAL A 60 16.75 5.05 18.72
C VAL A 60 15.53 5.98 18.91
N LEU A 61 14.38 5.58 18.34
CA LEU A 61 13.13 6.32 18.38
C LEU A 61 12.11 5.61 19.28
N TYR A 62 11.75 6.21 20.41
CA TYR A 62 10.60 5.80 21.22
C TYR A 62 9.51 6.86 21.07
N ILE A 63 8.39 6.52 20.40
CA ILE A 63 7.18 7.32 20.48
C ILE A 63 6.37 6.82 21.67
N MET A 64 6.03 7.73 22.59
CA MET A 64 5.16 7.44 23.73
C MET A 64 3.74 7.88 23.40
N GLY A 65 2.79 6.96 23.54
CA GLY A 65 1.36 7.20 23.43
C GLY A 65 0.71 7.27 24.80
N VAL A 66 -0.56 7.69 24.82
CA VAL A 66 -1.43 7.61 25.99
C VAL A 66 -2.58 6.67 25.64
N ASP A 67 -2.81 5.65 26.46
CA ASP A 67 -3.94 4.73 26.28
C ASP A 67 -5.28 5.37 26.70
N GLN A 68 -6.38 4.62 26.57
CA GLN A 68 -7.72 5.10 26.92
C GLN A 68 -7.89 5.40 28.41
N ASP A 69 -7.01 4.87 29.26
CA ASP A 69 -7.01 5.04 30.71
C ASP A 69 -6.02 6.13 31.17
N GLY A 70 -5.33 6.79 30.25
CA GLY A 70 -4.38 7.86 30.54
C GLY A 70 -2.97 7.38 30.87
N ASN A 71 -2.64 6.10 30.69
CA ASN A 71 -1.31 5.57 30.96
C ASN A 71 -0.36 5.84 29.77
N VAL A 72 0.89 6.16 30.07
CA VAL A 72 1.94 6.30 29.06
C VAL A 72 2.36 4.90 28.60
N ILE A 73 2.16 4.60 27.32
CA ILE A 73 2.50 3.31 26.71
C ILE A 73 3.47 3.50 25.54
N PRO A 74 4.37 2.55 25.26
CA PRO A 74 5.15 2.56 24.02
C PRO A 74 4.20 2.37 22.83
N ILE A 75 4.40 3.13 21.76
CA ILE A 75 3.70 2.91 20.48
C ILE A 75 4.57 2.02 19.60
N GLU A 76 4.00 0.92 19.11
CA GLU A 76 4.57 0.16 18.01
C GLU A 76 4.37 0.91 16.69
N ILE A 77 5.46 1.15 15.96
CA ILE A 77 5.42 1.84 14.67
C ILE A 77 5.29 0.77 13.58
N GLY A 78 4.21 0.85 12.81
CA GLY A 78 4.01 0.01 11.63
C GLY A 78 4.92 0.41 10.46
N GLU A 79 4.77 -0.28 9.34
CA GLU A 79 5.48 0.02 8.11
C GLU A 79 5.09 1.39 7.53
N ASN A 80 5.91 1.94 6.63
CA ASN A 80 5.60 3.16 5.86
C ASN A 80 5.42 4.44 6.70
N ILE A 81 6.06 4.50 7.87
CA ILE A 81 6.07 5.67 8.74
C ILE A 81 7.50 6.20 8.88
N VAL A 82 7.69 7.49 8.61
CA VAL A 82 8.98 8.19 8.74
C VAL A 82 8.82 9.35 9.73
N LEU A 83 9.79 9.50 10.64
CA LEU A 83 9.86 10.67 11.51
C LEU A 83 11.01 11.58 11.06
N GLU A 84 10.68 12.78 10.61
CA GLU A 84 11.65 13.80 10.21
C GLU A 84 11.37 15.10 10.94
N ASN A 85 12.39 15.69 11.56
CA ASN A 85 12.26 16.97 12.28
C ASN A 85 11.11 16.99 13.31
N ASN A 86 10.93 15.87 14.03
CA ASN A 86 9.81 15.65 14.97
C ASN A 86 8.40 15.65 14.34
N ILE A 87 8.30 15.46 13.03
CA ILE A 87 7.03 15.32 12.32
C ILE A 87 6.89 13.88 11.85
N LEU A 88 5.80 13.23 12.25
CA LEU A 88 5.43 11.91 11.76
C LEU A 88 4.82 12.06 10.37
N LYS A 89 5.42 11.38 9.40
CA LYS A 89 4.97 11.35 8.01
C LYS A 89 4.65 9.92 7.63
N VAL A 90 3.63 9.76 6.79
CA VAL A 90 3.43 8.51 6.05
C VAL A 90 4.36 8.57 4.84
N GLN A 91 5.29 7.63 4.77
CA GLN A 91 6.07 7.38 3.57
C GLN A 91 5.18 6.56 2.64
N LEU A 92 4.67 7.18 1.58
CA LEU A 92 4.06 6.37 0.52
C LEU A 92 5.13 5.40 0.00
N PRO A 93 4.79 4.13 -0.29
CA PRO A 93 5.72 3.24 -0.95
C PRO A 93 6.26 3.96 -2.18
N GLU A 94 7.56 3.86 -2.42
CA GLU A 94 8.13 4.36 -3.67
C GLU A 94 7.31 3.74 -4.80
N GLN A 95 6.55 4.57 -5.53
CA GLN A 95 5.96 4.10 -6.76
C GLN A 95 7.13 3.78 -7.66
N ASP A 96 7.35 2.49 -7.88
CA ASP A 96 8.24 2.05 -8.93
C ASP A 96 7.60 2.49 -10.25
N ASN A 97 8.02 3.67 -10.71
CA ASN A 97 7.65 4.20 -12.01
C ASN A 97 8.49 3.57 -13.11
N SER A 98 9.30 2.55 -12.79
CA SER A 98 9.94 1.74 -13.80
C SER A 98 8.82 1.07 -14.60
N PRO A 99 8.84 1.22 -15.93
CA PRO A 99 7.92 0.52 -16.80
C PRO A 99 8.04 -0.97 -16.54
N GLU A 100 6.91 -1.66 -16.47
CA GLU A 100 6.91 -3.09 -16.18
C GLU A 100 7.41 -3.84 -17.41
N GLU A 101 8.49 -4.59 -17.20
CA GLU A 101 8.92 -5.65 -18.09
C GLU A 101 7.94 -6.83 -17.96
N LEU A 102 7.90 -7.70 -18.97
CA LEU A 102 7.11 -8.94 -18.90
C LEU A 102 7.51 -9.75 -17.65
N PRO A 103 6.65 -10.65 -17.11
CA PRO A 103 6.76 -11.33 -15.81
C PRO A 103 8.11 -11.97 -15.42
N ASN A 104 9.06 -12.07 -16.35
CA ASN A 104 10.39 -12.65 -16.16
C ASN A 104 11.57 -11.70 -16.45
N GLY A 105 11.32 -10.40 -16.67
CA GLY A 105 12.32 -9.48 -17.24
C GLY A 105 12.65 -9.79 -18.71
N GLY A 106 11.79 -10.58 -19.36
CA GLY A 106 11.96 -11.02 -20.74
C GLY A 106 11.46 -9.97 -21.73
N GLN A 107 12.08 -9.96 -22.91
CA GLN A 107 11.67 -9.12 -24.03
C GLN A 107 10.64 -9.84 -24.93
N LEU A 108 9.88 -9.09 -25.75
CA LEU A 108 8.84 -9.67 -26.61
C LEU A 108 9.46 -10.64 -27.63
N ASN A 109 10.65 -10.31 -28.14
CA ASN A 109 11.46 -11.12 -29.05
C ASN A 109 11.92 -12.48 -28.49
N GLU A 110 11.81 -12.72 -27.19
CA GLU A 110 12.07 -14.04 -26.61
C GLU A 110 10.88 -15.00 -26.79
N LEU A 111 9.71 -14.48 -27.17
CA LEU A 111 8.49 -15.26 -27.33
C LEU A 111 8.27 -15.77 -28.76
N TYR A 112 9.13 -15.43 -29.72
CA TYR A 112 9.09 -15.90 -31.11
C TYR A 112 10.47 -16.03 -31.72
N GLU A 113 10.58 -16.86 -32.76
CA GLU A 113 11.81 -17.00 -33.54
C GLU A 113 11.95 -15.83 -34.54
N SER A 114 13.17 -15.33 -34.72
CA SER A 114 13.46 -14.24 -35.67
C SER A 114 13.29 -14.72 -37.12
N GLY A 115 12.53 -14.00 -37.96
CA GLY A 115 12.58 -14.22 -39.41
C GLY A 115 11.38 -13.88 -40.29
N ASP A 116 10.24 -13.42 -39.77
CA ASP A 116 9.08 -12.83 -40.49
C ASP A 116 8.07 -12.29 -39.45
N GLU A 117 6.90 -11.76 -39.87
CA GLU A 117 5.79 -11.33 -38.98
C GLU A 117 5.56 -12.32 -37.82
N ALA A 118 5.88 -11.88 -36.60
CA ALA A 118 5.80 -12.73 -35.43
C ALA A 118 4.37 -12.78 -34.89
N VAL A 119 3.83 -13.96 -34.61
CA VAL A 119 2.50 -14.13 -34.02
C VAL A 119 2.62 -14.67 -32.61
N ILE A 120 2.10 -13.92 -31.64
CA ILE A 120 2.05 -14.29 -30.22
C ILE A 120 0.59 -14.56 -29.85
N ASN A 121 0.36 -15.80 -29.42
CA ASN A 121 -0.93 -16.25 -28.90
C ASN A 121 -0.91 -16.21 -27.38
N ASN A 122 -1.97 -15.68 -26.76
CA ASN A 122 -2.16 -15.71 -25.31
C ASN A 122 -0.99 -15.08 -24.51
N LEU A 123 -0.53 -13.89 -24.92
CA LEU A 123 0.57 -13.16 -24.27
C LEU A 123 0.35 -13.03 -22.76
N ASP A 124 1.36 -13.38 -21.97
CA ASP A 124 1.32 -13.20 -20.52
C ASP A 124 1.97 -11.87 -20.11
N LEU A 125 1.15 -10.94 -19.62
CA LEU A 125 1.63 -9.68 -19.05
C LEU A 125 2.08 -9.81 -17.59
N GLY A 126 1.91 -10.97 -16.97
CA GLY A 126 2.37 -11.20 -15.60
C GLY A 126 1.55 -10.48 -14.54
N ILE A 127 0.33 -10.09 -14.88
CA ILE A 127 -0.57 -9.38 -13.96
C ILE A 127 -1.15 -10.42 -12.98
N VAL A 128 -0.74 -10.37 -11.72
CA VAL A 128 -1.21 -11.32 -10.69
C VAL A 128 -2.28 -10.70 -9.78
N LEU A 129 -3.06 -11.56 -9.12
CA LEU A 129 -4.16 -11.28 -8.17
C LEU A 129 -3.75 -10.35 -6.99
N PRO A 130 -4.71 -9.73 -6.26
CA PRO A 130 -4.45 -8.59 -5.38
C PRO A 130 -3.39 -8.89 -4.30
N GLY A 131 -2.38 -8.03 -4.26
CA GLY A 131 -1.13 -8.19 -3.50
C GLY A 131 0.11 -7.93 -4.37
N ASP A 132 -0.05 -7.95 -5.70
CA ASP A 132 0.96 -7.48 -6.64
C ASP A 132 1.15 -5.96 -6.45
N GLY A 133 2.31 -5.55 -5.95
CA GLY A 133 2.64 -4.15 -5.63
C GLY A 133 2.78 -3.23 -6.85
N ARG A 134 2.32 -3.69 -8.01
CA ARG A 134 2.34 -3.02 -9.30
C ARG A 134 1.38 -1.83 -9.30
N ALA A 135 1.74 -0.80 -10.05
CA ALA A 135 0.97 0.44 -10.12
C ALA A 135 -0.47 0.16 -10.56
N SER A 136 -1.42 1.00 -10.14
CA SER A 136 -2.84 0.84 -10.48
C SER A 136 -3.10 0.76 -12.00
N TRP A 137 -2.17 1.26 -12.82
CA TRP A 137 -2.15 1.17 -14.29
C TRP A 137 -0.72 0.89 -14.80
N PRO A 138 -0.28 -0.36 -14.92
CA PRO A 138 1.05 -0.67 -15.42
C PRO A 138 1.22 -0.23 -16.88
N VAL A 139 2.42 0.27 -17.20
CA VAL A 139 2.87 0.52 -18.57
C VAL A 139 3.82 -0.60 -18.96
N PHE A 140 3.38 -1.47 -19.86
CA PHE A 140 4.18 -2.55 -20.42
C PHE A 140 5.01 -2.04 -21.60
N LYS A 141 6.32 -2.00 -21.42
CA LYS A 141 7.26 -1.74 -22.50
C LYS A 141 7.48 -3.02 -23.30
N LEU A 142 7.15 -2.97 -24.58
CA LEU A 142 7.22 -4.13 -25.46
C LEU A 142 8.34 -3.91 -26.47
N GLU A 143 9.48 -4.57 -26.24
CA GLU A 143 10.65 -4.49 -27.12
C GLU A 143 10.71 -5.70 -28.06
N ASN A 144 10.72 -5.43 -29.37
CA ASN A 144 10.94 -6.40 -30.46
C ASN A 144 12.46 -6.56 -30.78
N GLY A 145 13.34 -6.28 -29.82
CA GLY A 145 14.80 -6.25 -30.01
C GLY A 145 15.23 -5.35 -31.19
N SER A 146 16.08 -5.88 -32.08
CA SER A 146 16.55 -5.21 -33.30
C SER A 146 15.59 -5.28 -34.48
N ASN A 147 14.43 -5.93 -34.32
CA ASN A 147 13.48 -6.09 -35.40
C ASN A 147 12.54 -4.87 -35.43
N ASP A 148 12.56 -4.14 -36.56
CA ASP A 148 11.67 -3.02 -36.83
C ASP A 148 10.31 -3.47 -37.41
N GLU A 149 10.07 -4.78 -37.51
CA GLU A 149 8.85 -5.38 -38.07
C GLU A 149 7.65 -5.38 -37.09
N GLU A 150 6.52 -5.85 -37.59
CA GLU A 150 5.26 -5.98 -36.87
C GLU A 150 5.15 -7.30 -36.11
N VAL A 151 4.78 -7.22 -34.82
CA VAL A 151 4.41 -8.37 -34.00
C VAL A 151 2.90 -8.40 -33.82
N GLN A 152 2.27 -9.50 -34.16
CA GLN A 152 0.84 -9.72 -34.03
C GLN A 152 0.53 -10.38 -32.68
N ILE A 153 -0.36 -9.79 -31.90
CA ILE A 153 -0.86 -10.35 -30.64
C ILE A 153 -2.33 -10.72 -30.85
N THR A 154 -2.65 -12.00 -30.77
CA THR A 154 -4.02 -12.52 -30.96
C THR A 154 -4.81 -12.60 -29.66
N GLY A 155 -4.12 -12.58 -28.52
CA GLY A 155 -4.73 -12.63 -27.19
C GLY A 155 -3.73 -12.38 -26.07
N ILE A 156 -4.26 -12.05 -24.90
CA ILE A 156 -3.52 -11.75 -23.67
C ILE A 156 -4.16 -12.55 -22.53
N ARG A 157 -3.36 -13.14 -21.64
CA ARG A 157 -3.86 -13.95 -20.52
C ARG A 157 -4.88 -13.19 -19.65
N PRO A 158 -5.82 -13.88 -19.00
CA PRO A 158 -6.88 -13.23 -18.23
C PRO A 158 -6.29 -12.50 -17.02
N ALA A 159 -6.92 -11.39 -16.64
CA ALA A 159 -6.57 -10.64 -15.45
C ALA A 159 -7.79 -10.47 -14.52
N PRO A 160 -7.65 -9.95 -13.29
CA PRO A 160 -8.78 -9.57 -12.48
C PRO A 160 -9.70 -8.57 -13.21
N ASN A 161 -11.00 -8.59 -12.92
CA ASN A 161 -11.96 -7.71 -13.58
C ASN A 161 -11.61 -6.22 -13.39
N GLY A 162 -11.69 -5.44 -14.47
CA GLY A 162 -11.38 -4.01 -14.46
C GLY A 162 -9.89 -3.68 -14.45
N THR A 163 -9.01 -4.68 -14.56
CA THR A 163 -7.58 -4.46 -14.75
C THR A 163 -7.36 -3.66 -16.01
N MET A 164 -6.63 -2.56 -15.92
CA MET A 164 -6.23 -1.74 -17.05
C MET A 164 -4.71 -1.80 -17.22
N ALA A 165 -4.26 -1.77 -18.47
CA ALA A 165 -2.83 -1.78 -18.80
C ALA A 165 -2.55 -0.93 -20.03
N TYR A 166 -1.42 -0.24 -20.04
CA TYR A 166 -0.91 0.45 -21.23
C TYR A 166 0.09 -0.45 -21.95
N LEU A 167 -0.09 -0.62 -23.26
CA LEU A 167 0.89 -1.27 -24.13
C LEU A 167 1.69 -0.20 -24.85
N TYR A 168 3.01 -0.26 -24.75
CA TYR A 168 3.93 0.72 -25.31
C TYR A 168 5.09 0.04 -26.05
N PRO A 169 5.01 -0.11 -27.39
CA PRO A 169 6.09 -0.67 -28.18
C PRO A 169 7.31 0.25 -28.18
N THR A 170 8.47 -0.25 -27.73
CA THR A 170 9.74 0.49 -27.74
C THR A 170 10.56 0.25 -29.01
N SER A 171 10.27 -0.82 -29.75
CA SER A 171 10.80 -1.09 -31.10
C SER A 171 9.74 -1.82 -31.95
N GLY A 172 9.86 -1.70 -33.28
CA GLY A 172 8.88 -2.24 -34.22
C GLY A 172 7.46 -1.68 -34.06
N SER A 173 6.47 -2.40 -34.56
CA SER A 173 5.05 -2.12 -34.31
C SER A 173 4.33 -3.35 -33.77
N ILE A 174 3.20 -3.14 -33.10
CA ILE A 174 2.38 -4.23 -32.56
C ILE A 174 1.00 -4.17 -33.20
N MET A 175 0.51 -5.31 -33.66
CA MET A 175 -0.84 -5.48 -34.19
C MET A 175 -1.67 -6.32 -33.23
N LEU A 176 -2.64 -5.70 -32.57
CA LEU A 176 -3.65 -6.43 -31.79
C LEU A 176 -4.70 -6.97 -32.76
N ARG A 177 -4.78 -8.30 -32.89
CA ARG A 177 -5.78 -8.94 -33.75
C ARG A 177 -7.08 -9.12 -33.00
N LYS A 178 -8.17 -8.60 -33.57
CA LYS A 178 -9.48 -8.66 -32.94
C LYS A 178 -10.01 -10.09 -32.95
N ASN A 179 -10.47 -10.55 -31.80
CA ASN A 179 -11.25 -11.77 -31.59
C ASN A 179 -10.74 -12.99 -32.37
N ASP A 180 -9.41 -13.14 -32.41
CA ASP A 180 -8.74 -14.13 -33.25
C ASP A 180 -8.85 -15.54 -32.63
N ASN A 181 -9.01 -16.57 -33.46
CA ASN A 181 -9.23 -17.94 -33.00
C ASN A 181 -7.94 -18.65 -32.58
N ASP A 182 -6.78 -18.09 -32.89
CA ASP A 182 -5.48 -18.64 -32.48
C ASP A 182 -5.22 -18.45 -30.96
N SER A 183 -6.02 -17.61 -30.29
CA SER A 183 -6.02 -17.44 -28.84
C SER A 183 -7.25 -18.08 -28.16
N GLU A 184 -7.07 -18.49 -26.91
CA GLU A 184 -8.13 -19.02 -26.06
C GLU A 184 -9.28 -18.01 -25.92
N PRO A 185 -10.55 -18.45 -25.87
CA PRO A 185 -11.71 -17.54 -25.85
C PRO A 185 -11.60 -16.40 -24.83
N GLU A 186 -11.11 -16.71 -23.63
CA GLU A 186 -10.93 -15.78 -22.50
C GLU A 186 -9.78 -14.78 -22.65
N ASN A 187 -8.88 -15.03 -23.62
CA ASN A 187 -7.68 -14.23 -23.88
C ASN A 187 -7.86 -13.27 -25.05
N ARG A 188 -8.93 -13.46 -25.83
CA ARG A 188 -9.15 -12.71 -27.07
C ARG A 188 -9.35 -11.22 -26.80
N ILE A 189 -8.93 -10.43 -27.79
CA ILE A 189 -9.02 -8.98 -27.76
C ILE A 189 -10.31 -8.55 -28.48
N GLU A 190 -11.22 -7.92 -27.75
CA GLU A 190 -12.43 -7.32 -28.28
C GLU A 190 -12.15 -5.88 -28.74
N ALA A 191 -12.28 -5.65 -30.04
CA ALA A 191 -12.08 -4.35 -30.68
C ALA A 191 -12.89 -4.28 -31.98
N GLN A 192 -13.20 -3.05 -32.43
CA GLN A 192 -13.94 -2.86 -33.70
C GLN A 192 -13.15 -3.37 -34.91
N ASN A 193 -11.84 -3.11 -34.94
CA ASN A 193 -10.89 -3.50 -35.97
C ASN A 193 -9.60 -4.02 -35.33
N ASN A 194 -8.71 -4.60 -36.15
CA ASN A 194 -7.33 -4.82 -35.70
C ASN A 194 -6.69 -3.47 -35.38
N ILE A 195 -5.90 -3.42 -34.31
CA ILE A 195 -5.31 -2.18 -33.82
C ILE A 195 -3.80 -2.26 -33.99
N LYS A 196 -3.26 -1.36 -34.81
CA LYS A 196 -1.82 -1.18 -34.95
C LYS A 196 -1.34 -0.12 -33.97
N ILE A 197 -0.29 -0.44 -33.23
CA ILE A 197 0.38 0.45 -32.28
C ILE A 197 1.80 0.62 -32.81
N LYS A 198 2.12 1.80 -33.35
CA LYS A 198 3.46 2.07 -33.88
C LYS A 198 4.45 2.29 -32.72
N LYS A 199 5.74 2.22 -33.02
CA LYS A 199 6.82 2.53 -32.07
C LYS A 199 6.56 3.86 -31.37
N ASN A 200 6.70 3.87 -30.04
CA ASN A 200 6.46 5.01 -29.15
C ASN A 200 5.01 5.52 -29.10
N GLU A 201 4.06 4.80 -29.70
CA GLU A 201 2.64 5.03 -29.45
C GLU A 201 2.16 4.16 -28.28
N MET A 202 0.92 4.41 -27.83
CA MET A 202 0.37 3.72 -26.67
C MET A 202 -1.09 3.36 -26.89
N ALA A 203 -1.46 2.15 -26.46
CA ALA A 203 -2.86 1.74 -26.36
C ALA A 203 -3.20 1.38 -24.91
N LEU A 204 -4.43 1.73 -24.50
CA LEU A 204 -5.01 1.34 -23.22
C LEU A 204 -5.94 0.16 -23.45
N ILE A 205 -5.71 -0.91 -22.72
CA ILE A 205 -6.58 -2.09 -22.69
C ILE A 205 -7.15 -2.30 -21.29
N MET A 206 -8.32 -2.94 -21.22
CA MET A 206 -8.98 -3.32 -19.97
C MET A 206 -9.51 -4.74 -20.04
N TYR A 207 -9.28 -5.55 -19.02
CA TYR A 207 -9.91 -6.87 -18.92
C TYR A 207 -11.32 -6.77 -18.34
N ASP A 208 -12.30 -7.26 -19.08
CA ASP A 208 -13.70 -7.37 -18.64
C ASP A 208 -14.03 -8.85 -18.38
N ALA A 209 -14.20 -9.21 -17.11
CA ALA A 209 -14.47 -10.58 -16.69
C ALA A 209 -15.92 -11.01 -16.95
N GLN A 210 -16.84 -10.09 -17.26
CA GLN A 210 -18.22 -10.44 -17.62
C GLN A 210 -18.29 -11.03 -19.02
N ILE A 211 -17.54 -10.46 -19.96
CA ILE A 211 -17.41 -10.97 -21.33
C ILE A 211 -16.18 -11.86 -21.52
N GLN A 212 -15.33 -11.96 -20.51
CA GLN A 212 -14.06 -12.71 -20.48
C GLN A 212 -13.13 -12.31 -21.63
N LYS A 213 -12.91 -11.01 -21.84
CA LYS A 213 -12.05 -10.53 -22.93
C LYS A 213 -11.29 -9.27 -22.55
N TRP A 214 -10.21 -9.01 -23.28
CA TRP A 214 -9.51 -7.73 -23.24
C TRP A 214 -10.18 -6.74 -24.20
N ILE A 215 -10.62 -5.61 -23.68
CA ILE A 215 -11.23 -4.53 -24.46
C ILE A 215 -10.17 -3.48 -24.75
N VAL A 216 -10.07 -3.03 -26.01
CA VAL A 216 -9.28 -1.84 -26.35
C VAL A 216 -10.09 -0.59 -25.97
N VAL A 217 -9.63 0.12 -24.94
CA VAL A 217 -10.30 1.32 -24.41
C VAL A 217 -9.87 2.56 -25.19
N SER A 218 -8.59 2.66 -25.53
CA SER A 218 -8.03 3.75 -26.31
C SER A 218 -6.87 3.23 -27.14
N SER A 219 -6.75 3.72 -28.36
CA SER A 219 -5.64 3.43 -29.26
C SER A 219 -5.22 4.70 -30.01
N PRO A 220 -4.01 4.72 -30.58
CA PRO A 220 -3.63 5.74 -31.55
C PRO A 220 -4.63 5.73 -32.71
N GLN A 221 -4.94 6.89 -33.28
CA GLN A 221 -5.76 6.94 -34.49
C GLN A 221 -4.94 6.39 -35.65
N ASN A 222 -5.49 5.42 -36.37
CA ASN A 222 -4.94 4.99 -37.64
C ASN A 222 -5.24 6.11 -38.66
N ASP A 223 -4.27 7.00 -38.91
CA ASP A 223 -4.38 8.06 -39.93
C ASP A 223 -4.26 7.53 -41.38
N ASP A 224 -4.36 6.21 -41.58
CA ASP A 224 -4.20 5.56 -42.88
C ASP A 224 -5.58 5.07 -43.40
N ASP A 225 -6.42 6.01 -43.82
CA ASP A 225 -7.58 5.81 -44.73
C ASP A 225 -7.27 6.44 -46.11
#